data_AF-A0A427UCG9-F1
#
_entry.id   AF-A0A427UCG9-F1
#
_cell.length_a   1.000
_cell.length_b   1.000
_cell.length_c   1.000
_cell.angle_alpha   90.00
_cell.angle_beta   90.00
_cell.angle_gamma   90.00
#
_symmetry.space_group_name_H-M   'P 1'
#
loop_
_entity.id
_entity.type
_entity.pdbx_description
1 polymer ?
#
loop_
_entity_poly.entity_id
_entity_poly.type
_entity_poly.pdbx_seq_one_letter_code
_entity_poly.pdbx_strand_id
1 'polypeptide(L)'
;MTKETKIRQFSNADDTDLRSLKLHIGNKAITTPTKAVLSNNFYKDTKFPDDLLDIQELFVRFDEYTIAKVNEDSKYSSNKNNELGKQKDKVNNCPHFCLSEFKNKGEHWRYPTADEIDILINFAYSHSNITPIPSIPKVARNLNIDNFETFLEYLDTCYNSIEVRNKKSILGYIPTAAPLFGKELINFYLDRGINAFYIDFDGTMVKSRVDTLNAMKVELAKRGYEENNFFHFVNVSYGKAINDEKILSARDLLSFGYGLDSLGGIHAGPRRNKEFYEKLKKKKDLPRNTNRLLNVDDYGYHRFDAIKDNLEDIYPQNALIEKTELSTHIESRVKNYLKILNLQQQCIEADKLGQLIDETPNESLDYYKSKKNVLDTDLKDLSKNAIL
;
A
#
# COMPACT_ATOMS: atom_id res chain seq x y z
N MET A 1 13.29 -16.62 -18.77
CA MET A 1 12.15 -16.66 -17.83
C MET A 1 11.63 -15.24 -17.69
N THR A 2 10.31 -15.04 -17.64
CA THR A 2 9.72 -13.69 -17.73
C THR A 2 9.70 -13.00 -16.37
N LYS A 3 10.30 -11.81 -16.30
CA LYS A 3 10.28 -10.91 -15.12
C LYS A 3 8.97 -10.15 -15.01
N GLU A 4 8.22 -10.14 -16.10
CA GLU A 4 6.88 -9.60 -16.20
C GLU A 4 5.89 -10.45 -15.39
N THR A 5 4.97 -9.74 -14.76
CA THR A 5 3.76 -10.32 -14.20
C THR A 5 2.78 -10.57 -15.34
N LYS A 6 2.29 -11.81 -15.43
CA LYS A 6 1.37 -12.23 -16.49
C LYS A 6 -0.05 -11.78 -16.16
N ILE A 7 -0.53 -10.78 -16.89
CA ILE A 7 -1.93 -10.34 -16.87
C ILE A 7 -2.70 -11.12 -17.94
N ARG A 8 -3.86 -11.67 -17.58
CA ARG A 8 -4.68 -12.54 -18.44
C ARG A 8 -5.98 -11.87 -18.90
N GLN A 9 -6.54 -11.02 -18.06
CA GLN A 9 -7.77 -10.29 -18.34
C GLN A 9 -7.61 -8.88 -17.79
N PHE A 10 -8.23 -7.94 -18.49
CA PHE A 10 -8.27 -6.52 -18.18
C PHE A 10 -9.70 -6.05 -18.45
N SER A 11 -10.28 -5.32 -17.50
CA SER A 11 -11.50 -4.52 -17.67
C SER A 11 -11.31 -3.18 -16.98
N ASN A 12 -12.03 -2.16 -17.45
CA ASN A 12 -11.90 -0.79 -16.99
C ASN A 12 -13.29 -0.15 -16.99
N ALA A 13 -13.57 0.70 -16.02
CA ALA A 13 -14.76 1.52 -16.02
C ALA A 13 -14.70 2.54 -17.16
N ASP A 14 -15.85 2.98 -17.66
CA ASP A 14 -15.93 3.92 -18.78
C ASP A 14 -15.70 5.38 -18.35
N ASP A 15 -16.03 5.70 -17.10
CA ASP A 15 -16.12 7.08 -16.57
C ASP A 15 -15.04 7.45 -15.54
N THR A 16 -14.35 6.47 -14.95
CA THR A 16 -13.17 6.67 -14.08
C THR A 16 -12.02 5.73 -14.47
N ASP A 17 -10.84 5.88 -13.87
CA ASP A 17 -9.72 4.96 -14.09
C ASP A 17 -9.84 3.64 -13.29
N LEU A 18 -10.97 3.40 -12.63
CA LEU A 18 -11.23 2.16 -11.91
C LEU A 18 -11.11 0.95 -12.85
N ARG A 19 -10.26 -0.02 -12.50
CA ARG A 19 -9.95 -1.17 -13.37
C ARG A 19 -9.77 -2.48 -12.62
N SER A 20 -9.99 -3.57 -13.34
CA SER A 20 -9.83 -4.94 -12.86
C SER A 20 -8.86 -5.71 -13.73
N LEU A 21 -7.97 -6.43 -13.07
CA LEU A 21 -6.96 -7.29 -13.66
C LEU A 21 -7.14 -8.70 -13.11
N LYS A 22 -7.05 -9.69 -13.98
CA LYS A 22 -6.77 -11.07 -13.54
C LYS A 22 -5.34 -11.43 -13.87
N LEU A 23 -4.51 -11.57 -12.85
CA LEU A 23 -3.09 -11.83 -12.99
C LEU A 23 -2.65 -13.05 -12.18
N HIS A 24 -1.45 -13.54 -12.46
CA HIS A 24 -0.82 -14.58 -11.64
C HIS A 24 0.40 -14.03 -10.92
N ILE A 25 0.46 -14.22 -9.61
CA ILE A 25 1.66 -13.99 -8.81
C ILE A 25 2.12 -15.33 -8.25
N GLY A 26 3.27 -15.81 -8.75
CA GLY A 26 3.70 -17.18 -8.52
C GLY A 26 2.71 -18.18 -9.12
N ASN A 27 2.17 -19.07 -8.30
CA ASN A 27 1.20 -20.11 -8.69
C ASN A 27 -0.25 -19.76 -8.35
N LYS A 28 -0.54 -18.53 -7.94
CA LYS A 28 -1.86 -18.10 -7.48
C LYS A 28 -2.40 -17.00 -8.37
N ALA A 29 -3.70 -17.09 -8.66
CA ALA A 29 -4.43 -16.05 -9.37
C ALA A 29 -4.90 -14.98 -8.38
N ILE A 30 -4.94 -13.73 -8.85
CA ILE A 30 -5.46 -12.58 -8.12
C ILE A 30 -6.39 -11.83 -9.05
N THR A 31 -7.48 -11.30 -8.50
CA THR A 31 -8.36 -10.35 -9.17
C THR A 31 -8.24 -8.99 -8.49
N THR A 32 -8.24 -7.92 -9.26
CA THR A 32 -8.18 -6.53 -8.76
C THR A 32 -9.50 -5.81 -9.07
N PRO A 33 -9.81 -4.66 -8.45
CA PRO A 33 -9.10 -4.01 -7.36
C PRO A 33 -9.06 -4.85 -6.09
N THR A 34 -8.01 -4.73 -5.29
CA THR A 34 -7.88 -5.51 -4.05
C THR A 34 -7.19 -4.73 -2.92
N LYS A 35 -7.46 -5.10 -1.66
CA LYS A 35 -6.80 -4.56 -0.47
C LYS A 35 -5.84 -5.61 0.09
N ALA A 36 -4.56 -5.25 0.21
CA ALA A 36 -3.58 -6.15 0.81
C ALA A 36 -3.76 -6.24 2.34
N VAL A 37 -3.71 -7.47 2.85
CA VAL A 37 -3.91 -7.80 4.27
C VAL A 37 -2.62 -7.70 5.07
N LEU A 38 -2.71 -7.04 6.22
CA LEU A 38 -1.63 -6.86 7.19
C LEU A 38 -1.88 -7.68 8.46
N SER A 39 -1.38 -8.92 8.50
CA SER A 39 -1.65 -9.85 9.60
C SER A 39 -0.85 -9.59 10.88
N ASN A 40 0.02 -8.57 10.88
CA ASN A 40 0.80 -8.18 12.05
C ASN A 40 -0.08 -7.71 13.23
N ASN A 41 -1.29 -7.18 12.96
CA ASN A 41 -2.25 -6.76 13.98
C ASN A 41 -3.23 -7.87 14.40
N PHE A 42 -3.22 -9.03 13.72
CA PHE A 42 -4.16 -10.12 14.01
C PHE A 42 -3.79 -10.84 15.30
N TYR A 43 -4.82 -11.21 16.06
CA TYR A 43 -4.68 -12.13 17.18
C TYR A 43 -4.50 -13.57 16.67
N LYS A 44 -4.15 -14.49 17.57
CA LYS A 44 -3.89 -15.89 17.21
C LYS A 44 -5.14 -16.59 16.64
N ASP A 45 -6.29 -16.15 17.11
CA ASP A 45 -7.63 -16.66 16.82
C ASP A 45 -8.39 -15.84 15.77
N THR A 46 -7.81 -14.75 15.26
CA THR A 46 -8.40 -13.98 14.17
C THR A 46 -8.44 -14.85 12.90
N LYS A 47 -9.64 -15.19 12.45
CA LYS A 47 -9.90 -15.87 11.18
C LYS A 47 -10.41 -14.84 10.18
N PHE A 48 -9.56 -14.42 9.26
CA PHE A 48 -9.97 -13.50 8.20
C PHE A 48 -10.65 -14.31 7.06
N PRO A 49 -11.72 -13.80 6.43
CA PRO A 49 -12.47 -14.54 5.42
C PRO A 49 -11.62 -14.82 4.17
N ASP A 50 -11.57 -16.07 3.73
CA ASP A 50 -10.71 -16.51 2.61
C ASP A 50 -11.06 -15.84 1.27
N ASP A 51 -12.32 -15.49 1.07
CA ASP A 51 -12.83 -14.74 -0.09
C ASP A 51 -12.35 -13.29 -0.14
N LEU A 52 -11.89 -12.73 0.98
CA LEU A 52 -11.31 -11.39 1.08
C LEU A 52 -9.76 -11.41 1.08
N LEU A 53 -9.13 -12.58 0.84
CA LEU A 53 -7.69 -12.80 0.92
C LEU A 53 -7.02 -12.96 -0.46
N ASP A 54 -6.87 -11.84 -1.17
CA ASP A 54 -6.14 -11.80 -2.44
C ASP A 54 -4.63 -11.64 -2.28
N ILE A 55 -4.18 -10.73 -1.40
CA ILE A 55 -2.76 -10.41 -1.21
C ILE A 55 -2.51 -10.23 0.29
N GLN A 56 -1.44 -10.83 0.79
CA GLN A 56 -0.87 -10.47 2.09
C GLN A 56 0.40 -9.67 1.89
N GLU A 57 0.47 -8.53 2.56
CA GLU A 57 1.66 -7.70 2.60
C GLU A 57 2.42 -7.93 3.91
N LEU A 58 3.72 -8.21 3.79
CA LEU A 58 4.67 -8.27 4.88
C LEU A 58 5.60 -7.07 4.70
N PHE A 59 5.92 -6.39 5.80
CA PHE A 59 6.79 -5.22 5.75
C PHE A 59 7.93 -5.36 6.75
N VAL A 60 9.15 -5.12 6.27
CA VAL A 60 10.37 -5.32 7.06
C VAL A 60 11.29 -4.14 6.85
N ARG A 61 11.87 -3.65 7.93
CA ARG A 61 12.74 -2.48 7.90
C ARG A 61 14.12 -2.85 8.43
N PHE A 62 15.14 -2.53 7.65
CA PHE A 62 16.53 -2.76 7.98
C PHE A 62 17.28 -1.44 7.99
N ASP A 63 17.93 -1.13 9.10
CA ASP A 63 19.02 -0.16 9.16
C ASP A 63 20.38 -0.85 9.10
N GLU A 64 21.44 -0.05 9.06
CA GLU A 64 22.85 -0.46 8.92
C GLU A 64 23.27 -1.48 9.99
N TYR A 65 22.68 -1.42 11.19
CA TYR A 65 22.99 -2.36 12.26
C TYR A 65 22.18 -3.65 12.13
N THR A 66 20.89 -3.54 11.85
CA THR A 66 20.02 -4.72 11.74
C THR A 66 20.31 -5.56 10.50
N ILE A 67 20.81 -4.96 9.41
CA ILE A 67 21.16 -5.68 8.18
C ILE A 67 22.41 -6.54 8.39
N ALA A 68 23.46 -5.99 9.02
CA ALA A 68 24.64 -6.73 9.42
C ALA A 68 24.27 -7.90 10.36
N LYS A 69 23.38 -7.65 11.33
CA LYS A 69 22.89 -8.70 12.24
C LYS A 69 22.14 -9.83 11.56
N VAL A 70 21.34 -9.58 10.52
CA VAL A 70 20.69 -10.66 9.77
C VAL A 70 21.71 -11.57 9.11
N ASN A 71 22.84 -11.02 8.67
CA ASN A 71 23.89 -11.77 7.99
C ASN A 71 24.82 -12.50 8.97
N GLU A 72 25.16 -11.88 10.09
CA GLU A 72 26.20 -12.37 11.01
C GLU A 72 25.66 -13.17 12.21
N ASP A 73 24.42 -12.89 12.66
CA ASP A 73 23.82 -13.52 13.83
C ASP A 73 22.70 -14.49 13.40
N SER A 74 23.03 -15.77 13.36
CA SER A 74 22.10 -16.85 12.98
C SER A 74 20.83 -16.91 13.84
N LYS A 75 20.91 -16.53 15.13
CA LYS A 75 19.76 -16.48 16.02
C LYS A 75 18.87 -15.29 15.68
N TYR A 76 19.46 -14.12 15.42
CA TYR A 76 18.71 -12.95 14.98
C TYR A 76 17.99 -13.21 13.64
N SER A 77 18.71 -13.77 12.67
CA SER A 77 18.17 -14.17 11.37
C SER A 77 17.02 -15.17 11.49
N SER A 78 17.21 -16.24 12.28
CA SER A 78 16.17 -17.25 12.53
C SER A 78 14.94 -16.66 13.20
N ASN A 79 15.12 -15.77 14.19
CA ASN A 79 14.01 -15.09 14.85
C ASN A 79 13.21 -14.22 13.88
N LYS A 80 13.88 -13.49 12.98
CA LYS A 80 13.22 -12.68 11.96
C LYS A 80 12.45 -13.53 10.94
N ASN A 81 13.04 -14.64 10.49
CA ASN A 81 12.35 -15.58 9.62
C ASN A 81 11.12 -16.21 10.29
N ASN A 82 11.24 -16.58 11.56
CA ASN A 82 10.12 -17.13 12.34
C ASN A 82 9.01 -16.10 12.59
N GLU A 83 9.36 -14.83 12.77
CA GLU A 83 8.38 -13.73 12.90
C GLU A 83 7.52 -13.62 11.63
N LEU A 84 8.15 -13.63 10.45
CA LEU A 84 7.43 -13.59 9.18
C LEU A 84 6.68 -14.89 8.87
N GLY A 85 7.26 -16.04 9.19
CA GLY A 85 6.57 -17.33 9.07
C GLY A 85 5.24 -17.32 9.83
N LYS A 86 5.27 -16.88 11.10
CA LYS A 86 4.05 -16.73 11.91
C LYS A 86 3.05 -15.72 11.33
N GLN A 87 3.51 -14.66 10.67
CA GLN A 87 2.61 -13.72 10.02
C GLN A 87 1.93 -14.33 8.79
N LYS A 88 2.68 -15.10 7.99
CA LYS A 88 2.16 -15.84 6.84
C LYS A 88 1.14 -16.90 7.26
N ASP A 89 1.44 -17.66 8.32
CA ASP A 89 0.55 -18.74 8.80
C ASP A 89 -0.82 -18.23 9.28
N LYS A 90 -0.96 -16.92 9.58
CA LYS A 90 -2.24 -16.29 9.94
C LYS A 90 -3.16 -16.07 8.74
N VAL A 91 -2.61 -16.07 7.53
CA VAL A 91 -3.32 -15.76 6.28
C VAL A 91 -2.89 -16.80 5.26
N ASN A 92 -3.59 -17.93 5.26
CA ASN A 92 -3.27 -19.01 4.32
C ASN A 92 -3.75 -18.66 2.91
N ASN A 93 -3.21 -19.37 1.92
CA ASN A 93 -3.74 -19.43 0.55
C ASN A 93 -3.71 -18.16 -0.33
N CYS A 94 -3.14 -17.03 0.10
CA CYS A 94 -2.88 -15.87 -0.80
C CYS A 94 -1.40 -15.66 -1.19
N PRO A 95 -1.08 -14.93 -2.27
CA PRO A 95 0.25 -14.39 -2.55
C PRO A 95 0.78 -13.47 -1.45
N HIS A 96 2.09 -13.58 -1.18
CA HIS A 96 2.79 -12.75 -0.22
C HIS A 96 3.66 -11.71 -0.92
N PHE A 97 3.56 -10.45 -0.50
CA PHE A 97 4.43 -9.35 -0.91
C PHE A 97 5.25 -8.92 0.30
N CYS A 98 6.53 -9.30 0.38
CA CYS A 98 7.43 -8.91 1.46
C CYS A 98 8.27 -7.69 1.06
N LEU A 99 7.74 -6.51 1.36
CA LEU A 99 8.40 -5.24 1.07
C LEU A 99 9.48 -4.94 2.12
N SER A 100 10.73 -4.82 1.66
CA SER A 100 11.87 -4.46 2.50
C SER A 100 12.24 -2.99 2.34
N GLU A 101 12.47 -2.29 3.45
CA GLU A 101 12.92 -0.90 3.47
C GLU A 101 14.34 -0.81 4.04
N PHE A 102 15.24 -0.11 3.34
CA PHE A 102 16.50 0.34 3.91
C PHE A 102 16.35 1.70 4.60
N LYS A 103 16.43 1.66 5.94
CA LYS A 103 16.22 2.78 6.84
C LYS A 103 17.54 3.38 7.29
N ASN A 104 17.95 4.45 6.60
CA ASN A 104 19.06 5.30 7.01
C ASN A 104 18.88 5.82 8.46
N LYS A 105 19.79 5.46 9.38
CA LYS A 105 19.85 5.97 10.77
C LYS A 105 20.96 7.03 10.92
N GLY A 106 20.86 8.12 10.17
CA GLY A 106 21.82 9.23 10.29
C GLY A 106 21.27 10.55 9.76
N GLU A 107 22.06 11.62 9.94
CA GLU A 107 21.86 12.93 9.28
C GLU A 107 22.25 12.85 7.80
N HIS A 108 23.25 12.04 7.48
CA HIS A 108 23.62 11.72 6.11
C HIS A 108 22.86 10.48 5.65
N TRP A 109 22.06 10.65 4.59
CA TRP A 109 21.40 9.56 3.90
C TRP A 109 22.36 8.97 2.86
N ARG A 110 22.30 7.66 2.69
CA ARG A 110 23.06 6.92 1.67
C ARG A 110 22.20 5.85 1.02
N TYR A 111 22.66 5.38 -0.12
CA TYR A 111 22.22 4.14 -0.72
C TYR A 111 22.82 2.94 0.06
N PRO A 112 22.12 1.80 0.11
CA PRO A 112 22.72 0.55 0.60
C PRO A 112 23.88 0.12 -0.31
N THR A 113 24.89 -0.56 0.25
CA THR A 113 25.98 -1.16 -0.53
C THR A 113 25.48 -2.37 -1.32
N ALA A 114 26.29 -2.89 -2.26
CA ALA A 114 25.93 -4.09 -3.02
C ALA A 114 25.62 -5.30 -2.10
N ASP A 115 26.45 -5.54 -1.09
CA ASP A 115 26.22 -6.62 -0.11
C ASP A 115 24.93 -6.42 0.70
N GLU A 116 24.64 -5.17 1.09
CA GLU A 116 23.38 -4.83 1.78
C GLU A 116 22.17 -5.02 0.85
N ILE A 117 22.29 -4.66 -0.44
CA ILE A 117 21.26 -4.89 -1.46
C ILE A 117 20.97 -6.38 -1.58
N ASP A 118 21.99 -7.22 -1.66
CA ASP A 118 21.84 -8.68 -1.72
C ASP A 118 21.10 -9.23 -0.50
N ILE A 119 21.42 -8.74 0.71
CA ILE A 119 20.72 -9.17 1.93
C ILE A 119 19.23 -8.78 1.88
N LEU A 120 18.92 -7.53 1.51
CA LEU A 120 17.54 -7.03 1.42
C LEU A 120 16.72 -7.84 0.41
N ILE A 121 17.28 -8.05 -0.79
CA ILE A 121 16.65 -8.79 -1.88
C ILE A 121 16.47 -10.25 -1.49
N ASN A 122 17.49 -10.91 -0.93
CA ASN A 122 17.36 -12.31 -0.52
C ASN A 122 16.29 -12.51 0.56
N PHE A 123 16.19 -11.55 1.49
CA PHE A 123 15.16 -11.57 2.52
C PHE A 123 13.77 -11.40 1.91
N ALA A 124 13.57 -10.38 1.06
CA ALA A 124 12.31 -10.14 0.35
C ALA A 124 11.92 -11.31 -0.56
N TYR A 125 12.88 -11.84 -1.34
CA TYR A 125 12.71 -13.00 -2.21
C TYR A 125 12.22 -14.22 -1.43
N SER A 126 12.80 -14.51 -0.27
CA SER A 126 12.45 -15.69 0.52
C SER A 126 11.01 -15.68 1.05
N HIS A 127 10.45 -14.49 1.27
CA HIS A 127 9.14 -14.31 1.88
C HIS A 127 8.05 -13.81 0.93
N SER A 128 8.38 -13.59 -0.35
CA SER A 128 7.43 -13.09 -1.35
C SER A 128 7.15 -14.07 -2.49
N ASN A 129 6.02 -13.93 -3.16
CA ASN A 129 5.69 -14.63 -4.40
C ASN A 129 6.06 -13.82 -5.66
N ILE A 130 6.31 -12.52 -5.50
CA ILE A 130 6.91 -11.59 -6.47
C ILE A 130 8.14 -10.96 -5.81
N THR A 131 9.23 -10.66 -6.51
CA THR A 131 10.45 -10.12 -5.89
C THR A 131 10.43 -8.59 -5.91
N PRO A 132 10.16 -7.91 -4.78
CA PRO A 132 10.18 -6.45 -4.76
C PRO A 132 11.62 -5.92 -4.72
N ILE A 133 11.85 -4.84 -5.45
CA ILE A 133 13.03 -4.00 -5.22
C ILE A 133 12.89 -3.37 -3.83
N PRO A 134 13.96 -3.23 -3.02
CA PRO A 134 13.85 -2.58 -1.71
C PRO A 134 13.52 -1.08 -1.79
N SER A 135 12.80 -0.53 -0.81
CA SER A 135 12.54 0.90 -0.74
C SER A 135 13.62 1.66 0.04
N ILE A 136 13.91 2.88 -0.41
CA ILE A 136 14.84 3.83 0.21
C ILE A 136 14.18 5.21 0.41
N PRO A 137 13.08 5.30 1.19
CA PRO A 137 12.19 6.47 1.19
C PRO A 137 12.89 7.77 1.58
N LYS A 138 13.89 7.73 2.47
CA LYS A 138 14.66 8.93 2.85
C LYS A 138 15.48 9.52 1.71
N VAL A 139 16.13 8.67 0.91
CA VAL A 139 16.90 9.10 -0.26
C VAL A 139 15.94 9.59 -1.33
N ALA A 140 14.89 8.81 -1.58
CA ALA A 140 13.93 9.07 -2.64
C ALA A 140 13.14 10.38 -2.47
N ARG A 141 12.93 10.84 -1.23
CA ARG A 141 12.33 12.17 -0.94
C ARG A 141 13.12 13.36 -1.47
N ASN A 142 14.44 13.19 -1.64
CA ASN A 142 15.34 14.26 -2.07
C ASN A 142 15.71 14.11 -3.55
N LEU A 143 14.97 13.31 -4.32
CA LEU A 143 15.25 13.15 -5.75
C LEU A 143 15.08 14.47 -6.49
N ASN A 144 16.09 14.80 -7.27
CA ASN A 144 16.16 15.95 -8.15
C ASN A 144 17.02 15.56 -9.38
N ILE A 145 17.18 16.50 -10.32
CA ILE A 145 17.89 16.25 -11.57
C ILE A 145 19.33 15.79 -11.31
N ASP A 146 19.99 16.31 -10.27
CA ASP A 146 21.40 16.08 -10.00
C ASP A 146 21.67 14.67 -9.41
N ASN A 147 20.68 14.03 -8.77
CA ASN A 147 20.87 12.76 -8.10
C ASN A 147 19.98 11.62 -8.62
N PHE A 148 19.17 11.89 -9.65
CA PHE A 148 18.27 10.89 -10.22
C PHE A 148 19.03 9.76 -10.92
N GLU A 149 20.14 10.06 -11.60
CA GLU A 149 20.98 9.02 -12.22
C GLU A 149 21.53 8.04 -11.18
N THR A 150 22.01 8.54 -10.03
CA THR A 150 22.46 7.67 -8.92
C THR A 150 21.32 6.81 -8.36
N PHE A 151 20.07 7.29 -8.43
CA PHE A 151 18.91 6.48 -8.07
C PHE A 151 18.66 5.37 -9.10
N LEU A 152 18.82 5.63 -10.39
CA LEU A 152 18.75 4.60 -11.43
C LEU A 152 19.89 3.57 -11.30
N GLU A 153 21.11 3.99 -10.97
CA GLU A 153 22.23 3.09 -10.68
C GLU A 153 21.93 2.16 -9.50
N TYR A 154 21.30 2.68 -8.45
CA TYR A 154 20.80 1.88 -7.33
C TYR A 154 19.77 0.85 -7.79
N LEU A 155 18.77 1.26 -8.57
CA LEU A 155 17.76 0.36 -9.10
C LEU A 155 18.37 -0.71 -10.01
N ASP A 156 19.38 -0.35 -10.80
CA ASP A 156 20.11 -1.29 -11.68
C ASP A 156 20.90 -2.30 -10.85
N THR A 157 21.56 -1.86 -9.78
CA THR A 157 22.24 -2.76 -8.83
C THR A 157 21.26 -3.74 -8.20
N CYS A 158 20.07 -3.28 -7.77
CA CYS A 158 19.03 -4.16 -7.27
C CYS A 158 18.53 -5.14 -8.33
N TYR A 159 18.29 -4.67 -9.54
CA TYR A 159 17.86 -5.52 -10.66
C TYR A 159 18.88 -6.61 -10.97
N ASN A 160 20.17 -6.25 -11.09
CA ASN A 160 21.24 -7.19 -11.37
C ASN A 160 21.39 -8.24 -10.26
N SER A 161 21.25 -7.82 -8.98
CA SER A 161 21.25 -8.73 -7.83
C SER A 161 20.08 -9.74 -7.89
N ILE A 162 18.87 -9.27 -8.21
CA ILE A 162 17.70 -10.14 -8.40
C ILE A 162 17.97 -11.15 -9.53
N GLU A 163 18.45 -10.68 -10.68
CA GLU A 163 18.62 -11.48 -11.89
C GLU A 163 19.52 -12.71 -11.75
N VAL A 164 20.48 -12.70 -10.82
CA VAL A 164 21.42 -13.82 -10.63
C VAL A 164 20.70 -15.16 -10.43
N ARG A 165 19.56 -15.18 -9.71
CA ARG A 165 18.82 -16.43 -9.38
C ARG A 165 17.30 -16.31 -9.38
N ASN A 166 16.74 -15.21 -9.87
CA ASN A 166 15.31 -14.97 -9.76
C ASN A 166 14.47 -15.91 -10.65
N LYS A 167 13.42 -16.47 -10.05
CA LYS A 167 12.40 -17.31 -10.71
C LYS A 167 10.99 -16.74 -10.58
N LYS A 168 10.88 -15.48 -10.14
CA LYS A 168 9.63 -14.77 -9.87
C LYS A 168 9.54 -13.53 -10.76
N SER A 169 8.36 -12.96 -10.93
CA SER A 169 8.28 -11.60 -11.47
C SER A 169 8.96 -10.61 -10.51
N ILE A 170 9.28 -9.42 -11.01
CA ILE A 170 9.88 -8.33 -10.21
C ILE A 170 8.80 -7.28 -9.95
N LEU A 171 8.73 -6.77 -8.72
CA LEU A 171 7.88 -5.64 -8.35
C LEU A 171 8.78 -4.39 -8.20
N GLY A 172 8.75 -3.52 -9.21
CA GLY A 172 9.55 -2.30 -9.26
C GLY A 172 9.16 -1.29 -8.17
N TYR A 173 10.14 -0.57 -7.63
CA TYR A 173 9.92 0.44 -6.60
C TYR A 173 9.77 1.84 -7.21
N ILE A 174 8.60 2.44 -7.08
CA ILE A 174 8.38 3.82 -7.52
C ILE A 174 8.18 4.71 -6.28
N PRO A 175 9.15 5.59 -5.95
CA PRO A 175 8.97 6.52 -4.85
C PRO A 175 8.03 7.66 -5.23
N THR A 176 7.63 8.42 -4.22
CA THR A 176 7.03 9.73 -4.43
C THR A 176 8.04 10.67 -5.11
N ALA A 177 7.87 10.91 -6.41
CA ALA A 177 8.75 11.73 -7.23
C ALA A 177 7.98 12.74 -8.10
N ALA A 178 8.72 13.68 -8.72
CA ALA A 178 8.16 14.60 -9.71
C ALA A 178 7.70 13.85 -10.98
N PRO A 179 6.74 14.39 -11.76
CA PRO A 179 6.22 13.71 -12.95
C PRO A 179 7.27 13.32 -13.99
N LEU A 180 8.33 14.13 -14.14
CA LEU A 180 9.47 13.84 -15.03
C LEU A 180 10.10 12.49 -14.69
N PHE A 181 10.49 12.31 -13.42
CA PHE A 181 11.09 11.08 -12.92
C PHE A 181 10.14 9.89 -12.99
N GLY A 182 8.83 10.11 -12.81
CA GLY A 182 7.82 9.05 -12.98
C GLY A 182 7.90 8.39 -14.36
N LYS A 183 8.00 9.19 -15.43
CA LYS A 183 8.13 8.67 -16.81
C LYS A 183 9.43 7.90 -17.01
N GLU A 184 10.54 8.46 -16.54
CA GLU A 184 11.85 7.84 -16.68
C GLU A 184 11.94 6.51 -15.93
N LEU A 185 11.32 6.41 -14.74
CA LEU A 185 11.22 5.16 -13.99
C LEU A 185 10.41 4.08 -14.72
N ILE A 186 9.28 4.46 -15.34
CA ILE A 186 8.51 3.51 -16.15
C ILE A 186 9.36 2.98 -17.30
N ASN A 187 10.04 3.86 -18.05
CA ASN A 187 10.91 3.42 -19.14
C ASN A 187 12.04 2.51 -18.64
N PHE A 188 12.72 2.90 -17.56
CA PHE A 188 13.77 2.10 -16.93
C PHE A 188 13.31 0.66 -16.65
N TYR A 189 12.10 0.51 -16.10
CA TYR A 189 11.56 -0.80 -15.74
C TYR A 189 11.07 -1.60 -16.95
N LEU A 190 10.37 -0.97 -17.89
CA LEU A 190 9.88 -1.64 -19.09
C LEU A 190 11.03 -2.13 -19.98
N ASP A 191 12.13 -1.38 -20.08
CA ASP A 191 13.35 -1.79 -20.79
C ASP A 191 14.00 -3.04 -20.18
N ARG A 192 13.67 -3.34 -18.92
CA ARG A 192 14.12 -4.53 -18.17
C ARG A 192 13.05 -5.63 -18.11
N GLY A 193 11.92 -5.48 -18.78
CA GLY A 193 10.81 -6.43 -18.74
C GLY A 193 10.10 -6.48 -17.40
N ILE A 194 9.95 -5.34 -16.72
CA ILE A 194 9.25 -5.21 -15.44
C ILE A 194 8.00 -4.36 -15.66
N ASN A 195 6.82 -4.97 -15.48
CA ASN A 195 5.51 -4.33 -15.67
C ASN A 195 4.65 -4.26 -14.41
N ALA A 196 5.20 -4.66 -13.26
CA ALA A 196 4.53 -4.60 -11.97
C ALA A 196 5.31 -3.65 -11.05
N PHE A 197 4.59 -2.76 -10.38
CA PHE A 197 5.18 -1.69 -9.59
C PHE A 197 4.50 -1.58 -8.24
N TYR A 198 5.27 -1.29 -7.21
CA TYR A 198 4.73 -0.74 -5.97
C TYR A 198 5.10 0.73 -5.83
N ILE A 199 4.08 1.56 -5.60
CA ILE A 199 4.23 3.02 -5.55
C ILE A 199 4.13 3.47 -4.09
N ASP A 200 5.20 4.08 -3.60
CA ASP A 200 5.25 4.62 -2.25
C ASP A 200 4.77 6.08 -2.24
N PHE A 201 3.56 6.31 -1.71
CA PHE A 201 2.98 7.65 -1.53
C PHE A 201 3.57 8.40 -0.34
N ASP A 202 4.41 7.76 0.46
CA ASP A 202 5.15 8.32 1.58
C ASP A 202 4.25 9.12 2.54
N GLY A 203 3.03 8.62 2.78
CA GLY A 203 2.03 9.21 3.66
C GLY A 203 1.28 10.39 3.05
N THR A 204 1.25 10.54 1.72
CA THR A 204 0.49 11.57 1.00
C THR A 204 -0.80 11.02 0.41
N MET A 205 -1.74 11.92 0.08
CA MET A 205 -2.99 11.57 -0.59
C MET A 205 -2.74 11.33 -2.08
N VAL A 206 -3.51 10.43 -2.69
CA VAL A 206 -3.41 10.14 -4.14
C VAL A 206 -3.59 11.39 -4.98
N LYS A 207 -4.58 12.21 -4.61
CA LYS A 207 -4.87 13.51 -5.25
C LYS A 207 -3.64 14.43 -5.34
N SER A 208 -2.74 14.38 -4.37
CA SER A 208 -1.52 15.21 -4.38
C SER A 208 -0.48 14.77 -5.42
N ARG A 209 -0.71 13.67 -6.15
CA ARG A 209 0.23 13.03 -7.07
C ARG A 209 -0.40 12.62 -8.41
N VAL A 210 -1.59 13.14 -8.72
CA VAL A 210 -2.32 12.82 -9.96
C VAL A 210 -1.47 13.09 -11.20
N ASP A 211 -0.74 14.21 -11.23
CA ASP A 211 0.13 14.54 -12.37
C ASP A 211 1.23 13.48 -12.60
N THR A 212 1.84 12.96 -11.53
CA THR A 212 2.86 11.90 -11.62
C THR A 212 2.22 10.59 -12.06
N LEU A 213 1.05 10.24 -11.53
CA LEU A 213 0.31 9.04 -11.95
C LEU A 213 -0.07 9.09 -13.43
N ASN A 214 -0.65 10.21 -13.87
CA ASN A 214 -1.04 10.40 -15.28
C ASN A 214 0.18 10.38 -16.20
N ALA A 215 1.29 10.98 -15.78
CA ALA A 215 2.56 10.90 -16.52
C ALA A 215 3.03 9.45 -16.71
N MET A 216 2.93 8.60 -15.67
CA MET A 216 3.27 7.18 -15.76
C MET A 216 2.31 6.39 -16.64
N LYS A 217 0.99 6.62 -16.51
CA LYS A 217 -0.04 5.96 -17.33
C LYS A 217 0.13 6.28 -18.82
N VAL A 218 0.35 7.55 -19.16
CA VAL A 218 0.64 7.98 -20.53
C VAL A 218 1.87 7.25 -21.08
N GLU A 219 2.92 7.08 -20.27
CA GLU A 219 4.12 6.39 -20.71
C GLU A 219 3.89 4.88 -20.89
N LEU A 220 3.12 4.25 -20.00
CA LEU A 220 2.69 2.85 -20.16
C LEU A 220 1.88 2.66 -21.44
N ALA A 221 0.93 3.55 -21.74
CA ALA A 221 0.13 3.51 -22.96
C ALA A 221 0.98 3.64 -24.22
N LYS A 222 1.91 4.60 -24.27
CA LYS A 222 2.85 4.76 -25.39
C LYS A 222 3.68 3.51 -25.67
N ARG A 223 4.01 2.76 -24.62
CA ARG A 223 4.81 1.55 -24.70
C ARG A 223 3.97 0.28 -24.91
N GLY A 224 2.63 0.39 -24.99
CA GLY A 224 1.71 -0.73 -25.15
C GLY A 224 1.46 -1.55 -23.88
N TYR A 225 1.71 -0.97 -22.71
CA TYR A 225 1.56 -1.63 -21.40
C TYR A 225 0.34 -1.15 -20.60
N GLU A 226 -0.54 -0.30 -21.15
CA GLU A 226 -1.72 0.23 -20.45
C GLU A 226 -2.58 -0.85 -19.79
N GLU A 227 -2.85 -1.93 -20.52
CA GLU A 227 -3.62 -3.10 -20.05
C GLU A 227 -2.73 -4.17 -19.41
N ASN A 228 -1.42 -4.11 -19.64
CA ASN A 228 -0.43 -5.10 -19.21
C ASN A 228 0.49 -4.57 -18.10
N ASN A 229 -0.06 -3.87 -17.10
CA ASN A 229 0.70 -3.44 -15.93
C ASN A 229 -0.09 -3.62 -14.62
N PHE A 230 0.64 -3.70 -13.51
CA PHE A 230 0.05 -3.82 -12.17
C PHE A 230 0.64 -2.77 -11.21
N PHE A 231 -0.24 -2.08 -10.50
CA PHE A 231 0.07 -1.05 -9.51
C PHE A 231 -0.37 -1.46 -8.11
N HIS A 232 0.59 -1.50 -7.19
CA HIS A 232 0.37 -1.70 -5.76
C HIS A 232 0.76 -0.47 -4.96
N PHE A 233 -0.19 0.28 -4.40
CA PHE A 233 0.12 1.53 -3.71
C PHE A 233 0.33 1.29 -2.22
N VAL A 234 1.46 1.75 -1.69
CA VAL A 234 1.73 1.73 -0.26
C VAL A 234 1.78 3.15 0.30
N ASN A 235 1.54 3.27 1.59
CA ASN A 235 1.58 4.55 2.31
C ASN A 235 0.62 5.62 1.77
N VAL A 236 -0.49 5.21 1.15
CA VAL A 236 -1.58 6.12 0.77
C VAL A 236 -2.24 6.63 2.04
N SER A 237 -2.33 7.96 2.17
CA SER A 237 -3.02 8.61 3.28
C SER A 237 -4.39 9.09 2.83
N TYR A 238 -5.39 8.97 3.70
CA TYR A 238 -6.68 9.67 3.56
C TYR A 238 -6.60 11.16 3.95
N GLY A 239 -5.42 11.66 4.33
CA GLY A 239 -5.16 13.06 4.69
C GLY A 239 -4.66 13.25 6.12
N LYS A 240 -4.43 14.51 6.51
CA LYS A 240 -4.05 14.83 7.89
C LYS A 240 -5.25 14.60 8.80
N ALA A 241 -5.15 13.63 9.70
CA ALA A 241 -6.09 13.52 10.80
C ALA A 241 -5.95 14.76 11.71
N ILE A 242 -6.87 15.70 11.58
CA ILE A 242 -7.04 16.78 12.55
C ILE A 242 -7.81 16.16 13.72
N ASN A 243 -7.23 16.22 14.93
CA ASN A 243 -7.79 15.53 16.10
C ASN A 243 -9.24 15.95 16.40
N ASP A 244 -9.62 17.16 16.00
CA ASP A 244 -10.94 17.74 16.26
C ASP A 244 -12.01 17.28 15.26
N GLU A 245 -11.62 16.75 14.10
CA GLU A 245 -12.55 16.31 13.07
C GLU A 245 -13.19 14.98 13.46
N LYS A 246 -14.52 14.99 13.64
CA LYS A 246 -15.30 13.79 13.98
C LYS A 246 -15.28 12.75 12.86
N ILE A 247 -15.24 13.19 11.61
CA ILE A 247 -15.28 12.32 10.42
C ILE A 247 -14.20 12.78 9.46
N LEU A 248 -13.46 11.84 8.88
CA LEU A 248 -12.54 12.10 7.77
C LEU A 248 -13.01 11.35 6.54
N SER A 249 -12.93 11.98 5.37
CA SER A 249 -13.20 11.30 4.10
C SER A 249 -12.23 10.15 3.86
N ALA A 250 -12.73 9.01 3.39
CA ALA A 250 -11.95 7.82 3.02
C ALA A 250 -11.26 7.98 1.65
N ARG A 251 -10.43 9.02 1.52
CA ARG A 251 -9.73 9.35 0.26
C ARG A 251 -8.71 8.30 -0.19
N ASP A 252 -8.29 7.43 0.72
CA ASP A 252 -7.49 6.25 0.38
C ASP A 252 -8.30 5.26 -0.46
N LEU A 253 -9.61 5.10 -0.25
CA LEU A 253 -10.46 4.25 -1.11
C LEU A 253 -10.72 4.87 -2.48
N LEU A 254 -10.69 6.19 -2.59
CA LEU A 254 -10.77 6.88 -3.89
C LEU A 254 -9.58 6.57 -4.80
N SER A 255 -8.48 6.04 -4.26
CA SER A 255 -7.30 5.64 -5.03
C SER A 255 -7.62 4.63 -6.14
N PHE A 256 -8.61 3.76 -5.95
CA PHE A 256 -9.07 2.81 -6.98
C PHE A 256 -9.59 3.53 -8.22
N GLY A 257 -10.35 4.60 -8.07
CA GLY A 257 -10.80 5.44 -9.18
C GLY A 257 -9.68 6.22 -9.90
N TYR A 258 -8.46 6.24 -9.34
CA TYR A 258 -7.24 6.73 -10.00
C TYR A 258 -6.42 5.58 -10.63
N GLY A 259 -7.00 4.41 -10.90
CA GLY A 259 -6.33 3.29 -11.57
C GLY A 259 -5.38 2.50 -10.68
N LEU A 260 -5.66 2.47 -9.38
CA LEU A 260 -4.99 1.56 -8.45
C LEU A 260 -5.54 0.15 -8.60
N ASP A 261 -4.64 -0.85 -8.68
CA ASP A 261 -5.05 -2.26 -8.66
C ASP A 261 -5.02 -2.86 -7.25
N SER A 262 -4.04 -2.47 -6.43
CA SER A 262 -3.89 -3.02 -5.09
C SER A 262 -3.53 -1.96 -4.05
N LEU A 263 -4.34 -1.83 -3.00
CA LEU A 263 -4.07 -0.93 -1.87
C LEU A 263 -3.28 -1.65 -0.77
N GLY A 264 -2.01 -1.30 -0.62
CA GLY A 264 -1.07 -1.78 0.39
C GLY A 264 -1.16 -1.07 1.74
N GLY A 265 -0.26 -1.42 2.65
CA GLY A 265 -0.25 -0.93 4.02
C GLY A 265 0.29 0.50 4.21
N ILE A 266 0.07 1.05 5.41
CA ILE A 266 0.70 2.30 5.86
C ILE A 266 1.88 1.98 6.79
N HIS A 267 3.08 2.05 6.24
CA HIS A 267 4.38 1.80 6.88
C HIS A 267 5.19 3.07 7.18
N ALA A 268 4.86 4.16 6.47
CA ALA A 268 5.46 5.47 6.67
C ALA A 268 5.01 6.05 8.01
N GLY A 269 5.98 6.45 8.84
CA GLY A 269 5.71 7.19 10.06
C GLY A 269 5.29 8.64 9.78
N PRO A 270 4.60 9.31 10.71
CA PRO A 270 4.18 10.70 10.52
C PRO A 270 5.37 11.62 10.26
N ARG A 271 5.26 12.45 9.21
CA ARG A 271 6.25 13.49 8.87
C ARG A 271 6.19 14.62 9.88
N ARG A 272 7.06 14.61 10.89
CA ARG A 272 7.12 15.67 11.91
C ARG A 272 8.57 15.99 12.25
N ASN A 273 8.84 17.27 12.49
CA ASN A 273 10.17 17.71 12.92
C ASN A 273 10.47 17.21 14.35
N LYS A 274 11.76 17.16 14.72
CA LYS A 274 12.22 16.70 16.05
C LYS A 274 11.53 17.49 17.17
N GLU A 275 11.41 18.82 17.01
CA GLU A 275 10.73 19.70 17.97
C GLU A 275 9.27 19.33 18.21
N PHE A 276 8.51 18.93 17.19
CA PHE A 276 7.13 18.49 17.35
C PHE A 276 7.06 17.21 18.17
N TYR A 277 7.97 16.24 17.93
CA TYR A 277 8.05 15.03 18.73
C TYR A 277 8.43 15.32 20.19
N GLU A 278 9.33 16.27 20.43
CA GLU A 278 9.68 16.73 21.78
C GLU A 278 8.52 17.44 22.47
N LYS A 279 7.79 18.32 21.76
CA LYS A 279 6.57 18.96 22.26
C LYS A 279 5.50 17.93 22.62
N LEU A 280 5.37 16.87 21.84
CA LEU A 280 4.45 15.77 22.12
C LEU A 280 4.87 14.92 23.32
N LYS A 281 6.17 14.62 23.46
CA LYS A 281 6.70 13.95 24.65
C LYS A 281 6.43 14.75 25.93
N LYS A 282 6.41 16.09 25.83
CA LYS A 282 6.10 17.02 26.92
C LYS A 282 4.59 17.16 27.19
N LYS A 283 3.72 16.91 26.21
CA LYS A 283 2.25 16.95 26.33
C LYS A 283 1.65 15.54 26.38
N LYS A 284 1.98 14.78 27.45
CA LYS A 284 1.45 13.41 27.65
C LYS A 284 -0.07 13.36 27.87
N ASP A 285 -0.68 14.47 28.27
CA ASP A 285 -2.09 14.53 28.70
C ASP A 285 -3.08 14.89 27.60
N LEU A 286 -2.64 15.09 26.35
CA LEU A 286 -3.57 15.28 25.23
C LEU A 286 -4.09 13.92 24.76
N PRO A 287 -5.40 13.61 24.94
CA PRO A 287 -5.97 12.38 24.42
C PRO A 287 -5.83 12.40 22.89
N ARG A 288 -4.94 11.54 22.38
CA ARG A 288 -4.76 11.35 20.95
C ARG A 288 -5.79 10.36 20.46
N ASN A 289 -7.01 10.83 20.25
CA ASN A 289 -8.03 9.93 19.72
C ASN A 289 -7.85 9.75 18.21
N THR A 290 -6.94 8.84 17.87
CA THR A 290 -6.66 8.40 16.49
C THR A 290 -7.44 7.16 16.10
N ASN A 291 -8.24 6.63 17.02
CA ASN A 291 -9.06 5.45 16.80
C ASN A 291 -10.26 5.86 15.94
N ARG A 292 -10.33 5.31 14.73
CA ARG A 292 -11.41 5.59 13.79
C ARG A 292 -11.98 4.29 13.25
N LEU A 293 -13.29 4.25 13.07
CA LEU A 293 -14.02 3.18 12.41
C LEU A 293 -14.40 3.66 11.00
N LEU A 294 -14.08 2.86 10.00
CA LEU A 294 -14.50 3.09 8.62
C LEU A 294 -15.97 2.68 8.46
N ASN A 295 -16.74 3.55 7.83
CA ASN A 295 -18.02 3.22 7.22
C ASN A 295 -17.90 3.36 5.70
N VAL A 296 -18.08 2.24 4.98
CA VAL A 296 -17.97 2.18 3.52
C VAL A 296 -19.23 2.66 2.80
N ASP A 297 -20.35 2.76 3.50
CA ASP A 297 -21.59 3.29 2.90
C ASP A 297 -21.51 4.80 2.70
N ASP A 298 -20.84 5.50 3.62
CA ASP A 298 -20.70 6.96 3.59
C ASP A 298 -19.27 7.44 3.27
N TYR A 299 -18.29 6.53 3.14
CA TYR A 299 -16.85 6.82 2.97
C TYR A 299 -16.28 7.69 4.09
N GLY A 300 -16.72 7.46 5.33
CA GLY A 300 -16.28 8.18 6.51
C GLY A 300 -15.41 7.33 7.43
N TYR A 301 -14.25 7.85 7.83
CA TYR A 301 -13.52 7.40 9.00
C TYR A 301 -13.99 8.18 10.24
N HIS A 302 -14.95 7.60 10.93
CA HIS A 302 -15.60 8.16 12.11
C HIS A 302 -14.74 7.98 13.35
N ARG A 303 -14.51 9.06 14.10
CA ARG A 303 -13.77 9.02 15.37
C ARG A 303 -14.54 8.18 16.37
N PHE A 304 -13.91 7.16 16.92
CA PHE A 304 -14.60 6.11 17.67
C PHE A 304 -15.30 6.62 18.94
N ASP A 305 -14.71 7.60 19.63
CA ASP A 305 -15.36 8.24 20.79
C ASP A 305 -16.62 9.05 20.42
N ALA A 306 -16.66 9.64 19.22
CA ALA A 306 -17.75 10.49 18.77
C ALA A 306 -18.97 9.68 18.33
N ILE A 307 -18.80 8.38 18.09
CA ILE A 307 -19.85 7.48 17.62
C ILE A 307 -20.21 6.38 18.62
N LYS A 308 -19.61 6.37 19.81
CA LYS A 308 -19.78 5.28 20.78
C LYS A 308 -21.24 5.05 21.15
N ASP A 309 -21.99 6.14 21.32
CA ASP A 309 -23.41 6.09 21.72
C ASP A 309 -24.35 5.68 20.57
N ASN A 310 -23.94 5.91 19.32
CA ASN A 310 -24.71 5.60 18.10
C ASN A 310 -24.01 4.53 17.25
N LEU A 311 -23.26 3.64 17.89
CA LEU A 311 -22.42 2.69 17.16
C LEU A 311 -23.26 1.72 16.30
N GLU A 312 -24.52 1.44 16.67
CA GLU A 312 -25.39 0.57 15.84
C GLU A 312 -25.61 1.10 14.42
N ASP A 313 -25.67 2.42 14.24
CA ASP A 313 -25.98 3.02 12.93
C ASP A 313 -24.79 2.97 11.95
N ILE A 314 -23.59 2.70 12.48
CA ILE A 314 -22.31 2.78 11.75
C ILE A 314 -21.62 1.42 11.73
N TYR A 315 -21.96 0.51 12.65
CA TYR A 315 -21.28 -0.77 12.77
C TYR A 315 -21.58 -1.66 11.56
N PRO A 316 -20.56 -2.23 10.89
CA PRO A 316 -20.79 -3.12 9.77
C PRO A 316 -21.54 -4.38 10.21
N GLN A 317 -22.61 -4.73 9.51
CA GLN A 317 -23.40 -5.94 9.81
C GLN A 317 -22.60 -7.24 9.63
N ASN A 318 -21.60 -7.22 8.76
CA ASN A 318 -20.72 -8.35 8.45
C ASN A 318 -19.37 -8.28 9.22
N ALA A 319 -19.28 -7.47 10.28
CA ALA A 319 -18.05 -7.29 11.04
C ALA A 319 -17.49 -8.61 11.60
N LEU A 320 -16.17 -8.81 11.42
CA LEU A 320 -15.43 -9.97 11.98
C LEU A 320 -15.35 -9.99 13.50
N ILE A 321 -15.45 -8.82 14.11
CA ILE A 321 -15.35 -8.62 15.55
C ILE A 321 -16.75 -8.23 16.01
N GLU A 322 -17.19 -8.79 17.12
CA GLU A 322 -18.51 -8.46 17.64
C GLU A 322 -18.49 -7.06 18.26
N LYS A 323 -19.57 -6.29 18.09
CA LYS A 323 -19.66 -4.93 18.63
C LYS A 323 -19.39 -4.88 20.14
N THR A 324 -19.86 -5.90 20.87
CA THR A 324 -19.70 -6.02 22.32
C THR A 324 -18.23 -6.10 22.74
N GLU A 325 -17.35 -6.64 21.90
CA GLU A 325 -15.90 -6.70 22.15
C GLU A 325 -15.25 -5.31 22.15
N LEU A 326 -15.83 -4.31 21.50
CA LEU A 326 -15.26 -2.96 21.51
C LEU A 326 -15.50 -2.22 22.83
N SER A 327 -16.43 -2.70 23.67
CA SER A 327 -16.83 -2.04 24.92
C SER A 327 -16.23 -2.68 26.17
N THR A 328 -15.79 -3.93 26.10
CA THR A 328 -15.34 -4.75 27.24
C THR A 328 -13.83 -4.76 27.44
N HIS A 329 -13.07 -4.13 26.54
CA HIS A 329 -11.63 -4.29 26.47
C HIS A 329 -10.84 -2.99 26.67
N ILE A 330 -9.57 -3.15 27.04
CA ILE A 330 -8.60 -2.05 27.17
C ILE A 330 -8.36 -1.36 25.83
N GLU A 331 -8.01 -0.08 25.90
CA GLU A 331 -7.84 0.80 24.73
C GLU A 331 -6.92 0.23 23.64
N SER A 332 -5.84 -0.46 24.04
CA SER A 332 -4.90 -1.07 23.08
C SER A 332 -5.52 -2.21 22.26
N ARG A 333 -6.45 -2.98 22.84
CA ARG A 333 -7.18 -4.05 22.15
C ARG A 333 -8.25 -3.48 21.24
N VAL A 334 -9.00 -2.48 21.71
CA VAL A 334 -9.96 -1.73 20.87
C VAL A 334 -9.28 -1.16 19.63
N LYS A 335 -8.08 -0.55 19.79
CA LYS A 335 -7.31 -0.04 18.66
C LYS A 335 -6.97 -1.11 17.61
N ASN A 336 -6.58 -2.31 18.04
CA ASN A 336 -6.27 -3.40 17.11
C ASN A 336 -7.53 -3.96 16.45
N TYR A 337 -8.63 -4.07 17.19
CA TYR A 337 -9.92 -4.46 16.64
C TYR A 337 -10.42 -3.50 15.57
N LEU A 338 -10.35 -2.19 15.81
CA LEU A 338 -10.69 -1.20 14.79
C LEU A 338 -9.82 -1.32 13.53
N LYS A 339 -8.53 -1.66 13.66
CA LYS A 339 -7.68 -1.92 12.49
C LYS A 339 -8.13 -3.16 11.70
N ILE A 340 -8.50 -4.23 12.39
CA ILE A 340 -8.99 -5.47 11.75
C ILE A 340 -10.32 -5.21 11.03
N LEU A 341 -11.25 -4.52 11.70
CA LEU A 341 -12.54 -4.13 11.12
C LEU A 341 -12.35 -3.23 9.89
N ASN A 342 -11.54 -2.17 10.00
CA ASN A 342 -11.30 -1.28 8.86
C ASN A 342 -10.65 -2.05 7.70
N LEU A 343 -9.69 -2.94 7.97
CA LEU A 343 -9.08 -3.76 6.93
C LEU A 343 -10.11 -4.65 6.23
N GLN A 344 -10.99 -5.30 6.99
CA GLN A 344 -12.07 -6.10 6.43
C GLN A 344 -12.98 -5.27 5.53
N GLN A 345 -13.43 -4.11 6.01
CA GLN A 345 -14.30 -3.22 5.24
C GLN A 345 -13.61 -2.69 3.97
N GLN A 346 -12.31 -2.40 4.02
CA GLN A 346 -11.53 -2.04 2.84
C GLN A 346 -11.43 -3.19 1.82
N CYS A 347 -11.30 -4.45 2.27
CA CYS A 347 -11.32 -5.61 1.37
C CYS A 347 -12.69 -5.79 0.70
N ILE A 348 -13.78 -5.67 1.47
CA ILE A 348 -15.15 -5.75 0.95
C ILE A 348 -15.41 -4.66 -0.08
N GLU A 349 -14.97 -3.42 0.22
CA GLU A 349 -15.15 -2.32 -0.72
C GLU A 349 -14.33 -2.51 -2.00
N ALA A 350 -13.12 -3.07 -1.91
CA ALA A 350 -12.34 -3.42 -3.10
C ALA A 350 -13.08 -4.45 -3.96
N ASP A 351 -13.59 -5.54 -3.38
CA ASP A 351 -14.37 -6.54 -4.12
C ASP A 351 -15.62 -5.93 -4.79
N LYS A 352 -16.35 -5.09 -4.07
CA LYS A 352 -17.52 -4.36 -4.58
C LYS A 352 -17.17 -3.43 -5.75
N LEU A 353 -16.04 -2.73 -5.69
CA LEU A 353 -15.55 -1.92 -6.80
C LEU A 353 -15.15 -2.79 -8.01
N GLY A 354 -14.70 -4.02 -7.79
CA GLY A 354 -14.51 -5.00 -8.86
C GLY A 354 -15.82 -5.35 -9.56
N GLN A 355 -16.86 -5.67 -8.78
CA GLN A 355 -18.20 -5.97 -9.32
C GLN A 355 -18.78 -4.80 -10.10
N LEU A 356 -18.54 -3.56 -9.65
CA LEU A 356 -19.00 -2.34 -10.33
C LEU A 356 -18.47 -2.22 -11.76
N ILE A 357 -17.22 -2.64 -12.01
CA ILE A 357 -16.61 -2.63 -13.34
C ILE A 357 -17.32 -3.63 -14.26
N ASP A 358 -17.73 -4.79 -13.73
CA ASP A 358 -18.33 -5.86 -14.52
C ASP A 358 -19.85 -5.63 -14.74
N GLU A 359 -20.55 -5.03 -13.77
CA GLU A 359 -22.02 -4.88 -13.78
C GLU A 359 -22.49 -3.55 -14.37
N THR A 360 -21.88 -2.43 -13.97
CA THR A 360 -22.26 -1.07 -14.39
C THR A 360 -21.04 -0.17 -14.64
N PRO A 361 -20.23 -0.48 -15.67
CA PRO A 361 -18.95 0.19 -15.94
C PRO A 361 -19.04 1.71 -16.14
N ASN A 362 -20.22 2.22 -16.51
CA ASN A 362 -20.48 3.64 -16.75
C ASN A 362 -21.03 4.39 -15.52
N GLU A 363 -21.18 3.73 -14.37
CA GLU A 363 -21.75 4.31 -13.14
C GLU A 363 -20.72 4.42 -12.00
N SER A 364 -19.43 4.23 -12.29
CA SER A 364 -18.40 4.20 -11.24
C SER A 364 -18.19 5.57 -10.57
N LEU A 365 -18.28 6.65 -11.34
CA LEU A 365 -18.21 8.01 -10.82
C LEU A 365 -19.45 8.35 -9.97
N ASP A 366 -20.63 7.89 -10.39
CA ASP A 366 -21.88 8.11 -9.68
C ASP A 366 -21.94 7.30 -8.37
N TYR A 367 -21.34 6.11 -8.36
CA TYR A 367 -21.09 5.36 -7.14
C TYR A 367 -20.26 6.17 -6.14
N TYR A 368 -19.13 6.76 -6.54
CA TYR A 368 -18.33 7.62 -5.65
C TYR A 368 -19.09 8.88 -5.20
N LYS A 369 -19.88 9.51 -6.08
CA LYS A 369 -20.73 10.67 -5.75
C LYS A 369 -21.81 10.36 -4.71
N SER A 370 -22.32 9.13 -4.72
CA SER A 370 -23.36 8.71 -3.76
C SER A 370 -22.89 8.70 -2.30
N LYS A 371 -21.57 8.69 -2.08
CA LYS A 371 -20.95 8.60 -0.76
C LYS A 371 -20.92 9.96 -0.08
N LYS A 372 -21.67 10.08 1.01
CA LYS A 372 -21.88 11.35 1.75
C LYS A 372 -20.59 12.10 2.14
N ASN A 373 -19.51 11.41 2.48
CA ASN A 373 -18.24 12.05 2.89
C ASN A 373 -17.20 12.15 1.76
N VAL A 374 -17.58 11.87 0.51
CA VAL A 374 -16.76 12.20 -0.66
C VAL A 374 -17.04 13.65 -1.06
N LEU A 375 -16.00 14.48 -1.10
CA LEU A 375 -16.16 15.90 -1.44
C LEU A 375 -16.16 16.09 -2.96
N ASP A 376 -16.90 17.08 -3.46
CA ASP A 376 -16.88 17.47 -4.89
C ASP A 376 -15.46 17.72 -5.41
N THR A 377 -14.62 18.32 -4.58
CA THR A 377 -13.22 18.55 -4.93
C THR A 377 -12.45 17.25 -5.15
N ASP A 378 -12.78 16.17 -4.43
CA ASP A 378 -12.12 14.86 -4.56
C ASP A 378 -12.58 14.10 -5.81
N LEU A 379 -13.78 14.42 -6.32
CA LEU A 379 -14.37 13.83 -7.53
C LEU A 379 -13.84 14.42 -8.84
N LYS A 380 -13.42 15.70 -8.82
CA LYS A 380 -13.00 16.43 -10.02
C LYS A 380 -11.95 15.70 -10.84
N ASP A 381 -10.98 15.08 -10.16
CA ASP A 381 -9.82 14.44 -10.78
C ASP A 381 -10.04 12.93 -11.03
N LEU A 382 -11.22 12.38 -10.69
CA LEU A 382 -11.58 10.97 -10.94
C LEU A 382 -12.23 10.74 -12.31
N SER A 383 -12.86 11.77 -12.87
CA SER A 383 -13.58 11.67 -14.15
C SER A 383 -12.61 11.62 -15.32
N LYS A 384 -12.73 10.60 -16.18
CA LYS A 384 -12.01 10.52 -17.46
C LYS A 384 -12.35 11.67 -18.41
N ASN A 385 -13.56 12.23 -18.29
CA ASN A 385 -14.06 13.32 -19.13
C ASN A 385 -13.53 14.72 -18.74
N ALA A 386 -12.69 14.82 -17.70
CA ALA A 386 -12.11 16.11 -17.27
C ALA A 386 -10.90 16.54 -18.11
N ILE A 387 -10.44 15.72 -19.06
CA ILE A 387 -9.31 15.99 -19.95
C ILE A 387 -9.77 15.82 -21.40
N LEU A 388 -10.53 16.79 -21.91
CA LEU A 388 -10.63 17.10 -23.35
C LEU A 388 -10.58 18.62 -23.53
#